data_AF-A0A1G2ZU30-F1
#
_entry.id   AF-A0A1G2ZU30-F1
#
_cell.length_a   1.000
_cell.length_b   1.000
_cell.length_c   1.000
_cell.angle_alpha   90.00
_cell.angle_beta   90.00
_cell.angle_gamma   90.00
#
_symmetry.space_group_name_H-M   'P 1'
#
loop_
_entity.id
_entity.type
_entity.pdbx_description
1 polymer ?
#
loop_
_entity_poly.entity_id
_entity_poly.type
_entity_poly.pdbx_seq_one_letter_code
_entity_poly.pdbx_strand_id
1 'polypeptide(L)'
;MTASDTSAEAEEILCRLYRKMTIAQKAQRVFSAYRMGKMLSMAGIRMSHPGATEEQVWHLWARRHLGDELYEKVYQGQDHG
;
A
#
# COMPACT_ATOMS: atom_id res chain seq x y z
N MET A 1 -21.63 -4.86 15.58
CA MET A 1 -20.98 -3.75 14.85
C MET A 1 -21.38 -3.89 13.40
N THR A 2 -22.55 -3.36 13.04
CA THR A 2 -23.09 -3.42 11.67
C THR A 2 -22.55 -2.22 10.91
N ALA A 3 -21.90 -2.45 9.77
CA ALA A 3 -21.42 -1.39 8.89
C ALA A 3 -22.60 -0.51 8.45
N SER A 4 -22.73 0.70 9.00
CA SER A 4 -23.90 1.57 8.78
C SER A 4 -23.90 2.24 7.41
N ASP A 5 -22.74 2.32 6.75
CA ASP A 5 -22.57 3.05 5.48
C ASP A 5 -22.73 2.15 4.24
N THR A 6 -22.90 0.84 4.46
CA THR A 6 -23.09 -0.16 3.40
C THR A 6 -24.48 -0.77 3.56
N SER A 7 -25.32 -0.67 2.53
CA SER A 7 -26.63 -1.32 2.56
C SER A 7 -26.48 -2.86 2.61
N ALA A 8 -27.47 -3.54 3.19
CA ALA A 8 -27.49 -5.00 3.24
C ALA A 8 -27.43 -5.63 1.83
N GLU A 9 -28.06 -4.99 0.85
CA GLU A 9 -27.99 -5.40 -0.55
C GLU A 9 -26.56 -5.30 -1.13
N ALA A 10 -25.86 -4.20 -0.86
CA ALA A 10 -24.49 -4.01 -1.31
C ALA A 10 -23.53 -5.03 -0.69
N GLU A 11 -23.72 -5.34 0.61
CA GLU A 11 -22.97 -6.38 1.29
C GLU A 11 -23.25 -7.77 0.68
N GLU A 12 -24.51 -8.11 0.41
CA GLU A 12 -24.88 -9.39 -0.19
C GLU A 12 -24.24 -9.56 -1.59
N ILE A 13 -24.30 -8.51 -2.42
CA ILE A 13 -23.68 -8.50 -3.74
C ILE A 13 -22.17 -8.69 -3.62
N LEU A 14 -21.51 -7.96 -2.71
CA LEU A 14 -20.07 -8.06 -2.49
C LEU A 14 -19.69 -9.50 -2.09
N CYS A 15 -20.39 -10.10 -1.12
CA CYS A 15 -20.17 -11.47 -0.70
C CYS A 15 -20.36 -12.47 -1.85
N ARG A 16 -21.42 -12.31 -2.64
CA ARG A 16 -21.70 -13.17 -3.80
C ARG A 16 -20.59 -13.09 -4.83
N LEU A 17 -20.09 -11.89 -5.14
CA LEU A 17 -18.98 -11.69 -6.06
C LEU A 17 -17.68 -12.32 -5.53
N TYR A 18 -17.33 -12.07 -4.26
CA TYR A 18 -16.11 -12.61 -3.66
C TYR A 18 -16.13 -14.15 -3.52
N ARG A 19 -17.29 -14.76 -3.29
CA ARG A 19 -17.43 -16.24 -3.26
C ARG A 19 -17.19 -16.87 -4.63
N LYS A 20 -17.51 -16.19 -5.71
CA LYS A 20 -17.29 -16.66 -7.10
C LYS A 20 -15.85 -16.45 -7.58
N MET A 21 -15.05 -15.66 -6.89
CA MET A 21 -13.67 -15.39 -7.30
C MET A 21 -12.73 -16.56 -6.99
N THR A 22 -11.81 -16.82 -7.91
CA THR A 22 -10.65 -17.69 -7.65
C THR A 22 -9.69 -17.03 -6.65
N ILE A 23 -8.80 -17.83 -6.06
CA ILE A 23 -7.74 -17.32 -5.16
C ILE A 23 -6.87 -16.29 -5.90
N ALA A 24 -6.51 -16.56 -7.16
CA ALA A 24 -5.73 -15.64 -7.98
C ALA A 24 -6.42 -14.29 -8.20
N GLN A 25 -7.74 -14.29 -8.44
CA GLN A 25 -8.52 -13.05 -8.60
C GLN A 25 -8.62 -12.23 -7.30
N LYS A 26 -8.65 -12.91 -6.15
CA LYS A 26 -8.58 -12.24 -4.83
C LYS A 26 -7.21 -11.64 -4.60
N ALA A 27 -6.14 -12.41 -4.83
CA ALA A 27 -4.76 -11.95 -4.69
C ALA A 27 -4.48 -10.74 -5.60
N GLN A 28 -4.95 -10.78 -6.86
CA GLN A 28 -4.80 -9.66 -7.79
C GLN A 28 -5.42 -8.36 -7.25
N ARG A 29 -6.60 -8.44 -6.62
CA ARG A 29 -7.25 -7.28 -6.00
C ARG A 29 -6.44 -6.73 -4.83
N VAL A 30 -5.94 -7.61 -3.96
CA VAL A 30 -5.07 -7.23 -2.84
C VAL A 30 -3.81 -6.52 -3.34
N PHE A 31 -3.11 -7.08 -4.34
CA PHE A 31 -1.92 -6.45 -4.90
C PHE A 31 -2.22 -5.13 -5.62
N SER A 32 -3.38 -5.03 -6.28
CA SER A 32 -3.81 -3.78 -6.92
C SER A 32 -4.10 -2.68 -5.88
N ALA A 33 -4.80 -3.03 -4.81
CA ALA A 33 -5.04 -2.12 -3.69
C ALA A 33 -3.73 -1.69 -3.02
N TYR A 34 -2.79 -2.62 -2.83
CA TYR A 34 -1.47 -2.30 -2.28
C TYR A 34 -0.69 -1.32 -3.17
N ARG A 35 -0.64 -1.55 -4.49
CA ARG A 35 0.00 -0.62 -5.43
C ARG A 35 -0.63 0.76 -5.37
N MET A 36 -1.96 0.83 -5.31
CA MET A 36 -2.68 2.10 -5.19
C MET A 36 -2.36 2.83 -3.88
N GLY A 37 -2.35 2.11 -2.76
CA GLY A 37 -1.97 2.67 -1.45
C GLY A 37 -0.54 3.19 -1.44
N LYS A 38 0.41 2.48 -2.05
CA LYS A 38 1.79 2.96 -2.22
C LYS A 38 1.84 4.26 -3.03
N MET A 39 1.16 4.32 -4.17
CA MET A 39 1.13 5.53 -5.01
C MET A 39 0.58 6.73 -4.23
N LEU A 40 -0.51 6.54 -3.48
CA LEU A 40 -1.11 7.58 -2.65
C LEU A 40 -0.15 8.06 -1.55
N SER A 41 0.53 7.12 -0.87
CA SER A 41 1.54 7.45 0.15
C SER A 41 2.70 8.27 -0.44
N MET A 42 3.24 7.85 -1.59
CA MET A 42 4.31 8.58 -2.29
C MET A 42 3.84 9.97 -2.77
N ALA A 43 2.59 10.10 -3.25
CA ALA A 43 2.02 11.39 -3.60
C ALA A 43 1.95 12.34 -2.39
N GLY A 44 1.50 11.84 -1.24
CA GLY A 44 1.54 12.60 0.02
C GLY A 44 2.95 13.05 0.41
N ILE A 45 3.95 12.19 0.23
CA ILE A 45 5.36 12.54 0.49
C ILE A 45 5.84 13.67 -0.42
N ARG A 46 5.55 13.60 -1.74
CA ARG A 46 5.86 14.67 -2.70
C ARG A 46 5.20 15.99 -2.31
N MET A 47 3.93 15.95 -1.90
CA MET A 47 3.21 17.15 -1.45
C MET A 47 3.86 17.78 -0.22
N SER A 48 4.34 16.97 0.73
CA SER A 48 5.03 17.44 1.93
C SER A 48 6.49 17.85 1.69
N HIS A 49 7.12 17.38 0.61
CA HIS A 49 8.52 17.67 0.25
C HIS A 49 8.63 18.05 -1.23
N PRO A 50 8.18 19.24 -1.65
CA PRO A 50 8.10 19.61 -3.07
C PRO A 50 9.45 19.65 -3.80
N GLY A 51 10.56 19.78 -3.08
CA GLY A 51 11.92 19.77 -3.63
C GLY A 51 12.62 18.41 -3.62
N ALA A 52 11.96 17.35 -3.12
CA ALA A 52 12.56 16.02 -3.07
C ALA A 52 12.64 15.40 -4.47
N THR A 53 13.77 14.75 -4.77
CA THR A 53 13.90 13.92 -5.97
C THR A 53 13.07 12.63 -5.84
N GLU A 54 12.80 11.95 -6.94
CA GLU A 54 12.06 10.67 -6.90
C GLU A 54 12.78 9.60 -6.05
N GLU A 55 14.10 9.59 -6.06
CA GLU A 55 14.91 8.72 -5.20
C GLU A 55 14.73 9.07 -3.72
N GLN A 56 14.77 10.35 -3.36
CA GLN A 56 14.52 10.79 -1.98
C GLN A 56 13.08 10.44 -1.54
N VAL A 57 12.09 10.64 -2.40
CA VAL A 57 10.69 10.25 -2.15
C VAL A 57 10.58 8.74 -1.92
N TRP A 58 11.30 7.94 -2.72
CA TRP A 58 11.37 6.49 -2.55
C TRP A 58 11.95 6.12 -1.18
N HIS A 59 13.10 6.68 -0.81
CA HIS A 59 13.75 6.38 0.48
C HIS A 59 12.91 6.83 1.67
N LEU A 60 12.25 7.99 1.59
CA LEU A 60 11.29 8.46 2.60
C LEU A 60 10.10 7.50 2.73
N TRP A 61 9.55 7.02 1.61
CA TRP A 61 8.47 6.03 1.63
C TRP A 61 8.95 4.70 2.23
N ALA A 62 10.10 4.19 1.78
CA ALA A 62 10.66 2.93 2.23
C ALA A 62 10.95 2.95 3.73
N ARG A 63 11.53 4.03 4.25
CA ARG A 63 11.81 4.20 5.68
C ARG A 63 10.54 4.23 6.51
N ARG A 64 9.49 4.93 6.06
CA ARG A 64 8.16 4.92 6.73
C ARG A 64 7.48 3.55 6.67
N HIS A 65 7.62 2.84 5.56
CA HIS A 65 6.94 1.55 5.34
C HIS A 65 7.60 0.40 6.10
N LEU A 66 8.93 0.35 6.11
CA LEU A 66 9.71 -0.71 6.75
C LEU A 66 9.96 -0.42 8.24
N GLY A 67 9.90 0.85 8.63
CA GLY A 67 10.46 1.33 9.90
C GLY A 67 11.98 1.46 9.83
N ASP A 68 12.54 2.20 10.79
CA ASP A 68 13.98 2.52 10.80
C ASP A 68 14.85 1.26 10.80
N GLU A 69 14.62 0.31 11.73
CA GLU A 69 15.47 -0.88 11.86
C GLU A 69 15.61 -1.69 10.56
N LEU A 70 14.50 -1.95 9.87
CA LEU A 70 14.51 -2.74 8.64
C LEU A 70 15.01 -1.92 7.45
N TYR A 71 14.71 -0.63 7.40
CA TYR A 71 15.25 0.26 6.39
C TYR A 71 16.78 0.30 6.43
N GLU A 72 17.35 0.47 7.63
CA GLU A 72 18.80 0.48 7.85
C GLU A 72 19.45 -0.84 7.40
N LYS A 73 18.86 -1.98 7.76
CA LYS A 73 19.35 -3.31 7.32
C LYS A 73 19.35 -3.49 5.80
N VAL A 74 18.34 -2.96 5.11
CA VAL A 74 18.17 -3.14 3.65
C VAL A 74 18.99 -2.13 2.85
N TYR A 75 19.08 -0.88 3.32
CA TYR A 75 19.63 0.23 2.54
C TYR A 75 20.96 0.78 3.04
N GLN A 76 21.33 0.61 4.32
CA GLN A 76 22.64 1.05 4.85
C GLN A 76 23.62 -0.12 5.09
N GLY A 77 23.12 -1.35 5.17
CA GLY A 77 23.95 -2.56 5.28
C GLY A 77 24.73 -2.95 4.01
N GLN A 78 24.63 -2.19 2.92
CA GLN A 78 25.30 -2.48 1.63
C GLN A 78 26.49 -1.55 1.30
N ASP A 79 26.78 -0.52 2.12
CA ASP A 79 27.91 0.42 1.92
C ASP A 79 29.22 -0.03 2.60
N HIS A 80 29.44 -1.34 2.74
CA HIS A 80 30.74 -1.91 3.13
C HIS A 80 31.26 -2.84 2.03
N GLY A 81 31.70 -2.23 0.93
CA GLY A 81 32.40 -2.87 -0.20
C GLY A 81 33.21 -1.85 -0.97
#